data_AF-M0EYR2-F1
#
_entry.id   AF-M0EYR2-F1
#
_cell.length_a   1.000
_cell.length_b   1.000
_cell.length_c   1.000
_cell.angle_alpha   90.00
_cell.angle_beta   90.00
_cell.angle_gamma   90.00
#
_symmetry.space_group_name_H-M   'P 1'
#
loop_
_entity.id
_entity.type
_entity.pdbx_description
1 polymer ?
#
loop_
_entity_poly.entity_id
_entity_poly.type
_entity_poly.pdbx_seq_one_letter_code
_entity_poly.pdbx_strand_id
1 'polypeptide(L)'
;MSGPPRQLTRRRTALLAATVPLTSLSGCLTDDSADGARAETALQLDEASPVGVSNEFSTPIDAVGHAGRTAVRTAVDGGEATVEGYYAPGVSAPYVVTDSPAYYRVETETVRSVAAPGYDYTVEVDSVDSFLLDPPSSVSFADLPEHDRDAVRDALGNASLIHAPHYPPFEVTFAYASAERRERSLFVPENDGQRVEWDGELLRFAFEGERSVDVATVAVRADRVASSQREFRRVVGEERGRSIGDPTADQRAILDEAVDSEYAESPPHSEAFATVLDALSADGEVVPLVRYDGSWYFTHLSRPD
;
A
#
# COMPACT_ATOMS: atom_id res chain seq x y z
N MET A 1 43.02 33.86 39.11
CA MET A 1 41.78 34.49 39.60
C MET A 1 40.92 33.41 40.24
N SER A 2 40.34 33.77 41.37
CA SER A 2 39.51 33.05 42.36
C SER A 2 38.74 31.82 41.89
N GLY A 3 38.84 30.73 42.68
CA GLY A 3 37.86 29.63 42.66
C GLY A 3 36.61 29.98 43.50
N PRO A 4 36.07 29.02 44.27
CA PRO A 4 35.45 27.74 43.90
C PRO A 4 34.14 27.58 44.75
N PRO A 5 33.82 26.45 45.41
CA PRO A 5 33.44 25.08 44.98
C PRO A 5 32.04 24.66 45.52
N ARG A 6 31.61 23.39 45.32
CA ARG A 6 31.49 22.36 46.40
C ARG A 6 30.64 21.14 45.99
N GLN A 7 31.24 19.98 46.21
CA GLN A 7 30.60 18.68 46.47
C GLN A 7 29.51 18.80 47.54
N LEU A 8 28.60 17.82 47.61
CA LEU A 8 28.25 17.15 48.87
C LEU A 8 27.53 15.80 48.60
N THR A 9 28.25 14.71 48.83
CA THR A 9 27.72 13.43 49.31
C THR A 9 27.14 13.61 50.72
N ARG A 10 25.96 13.05 51.01
CA ARG A 10 25.59 12.68 52.40
C ARG A 10 24.46 11.65 52.47
N ARG A 11 24.79 10.54 53.14
CA ARG A 11 23.90 9.58 53.79
C ARG A 11 22.78 10.27 54.59
N ARG A 12 21.60 9.66 54.63
CA ARG A 12 20.76 9.59 55.85
C ARG A 12 20.01 8.27 55.95
N THR A 13 20.35 7.56 57.01
CA THR A 13 19.67 6.43 57.64
C THR A 13 18.33 6.86 58.26
N ALA A 14 17.32 5.99 58.15
CA ALA A 14 16.30 5.79 59.19
C ALA A 14 15.73 4.37 59.01
N LEU A 15 16.29 3.43 59.76
CA LEU A 15 15.83 2.06 59.94
C LEU A 15 15.34 2.01 61.38
N LEU A 16 14.02 1.91 61.59
CA LEU A 16 13.43 1.62 62.89
C LEU A 16 12.25 0.68 62.67
N ALA A 17 12.37 -0.45 63.34
CA ALA A 17 11.47 -1.60 63.30
C ALA A 17 10.15 -1.31 64.02
N ALA A 18 9.07 -1.90 63.50
CA ALA A 18 7.92 -2.29 64.30
C ALA A 18 7.38 -3.62 63.74
N THR A 19 7.72 -4.69 64.44
CA THR A 19 7.06 -6.00 64.37
C THR A 19 5.62 -5.87 64.85
N VAL A 20 4.66 -6.25 64.01
CA VAL A 20 3.29 -6.56 64.44
C VAL A 20 2.92 -7.94 63.88
N PRO A 21 2.38 -8.85 64.71
CA PRO A 21 2.25 -10.27 64.40
C PRO A 21 1.19 -10.59 63.36
N LEU A 22 1.51 -11.63 62.59
CA LEU A 22 0.61 -12.41 61.74
C LEU A 22 -0.69 -12.74 62.49
N THR A 23 -1.79 -12.15 62.05
CA THR A 23 -3.12 -12.71 62.28
C THR A 23 -3.65 -13.14 60.91
N SER A 24 -3.67 -14.45 60.74
CA SER A 24 -4.33 -15.14 59.64
C SER A 24 -5.81 -14.76 59.60
N LEU A 25 -6.20 -13.99 58.60
CA LEU A 25 -7.54 -14.01 58.08
C LEU A 25 -7.45 -14.50 56.64
N SER A 26 -7.89 -15.74 56.43
CA SER A 26 -8.35 -16.21 55.11
C SER A 26 -9.45 -15.27 54.64
N GLY A 27 -9.05 -14.19 53.99
CA GLY A 27 -9.90 -13.44 53.07
C GLY A 27 -9.59 -13.99 51.70
N CYS A 28 -10.58 -14.65 51.09
CA CYS A 28 -10.50 -15.15 49.74
C CYS A 28 -9.93 -14.06 48.82
N LEU A 29 -8.81 -14.39 48.18
CA LEU A 29 -8.42 -13.86 46.89
C LEU A 29 -9.58 -14.19 45.93
N THR A 30 -10.57 -13.30 45.83
CA THR A 30 -11.27 -13.13 44.56
C THR A 30 -10.37 -12.23 43.75
N ASP A 31 -9.47 -12.90 43.05
CA ASP A 31 -8.82 -12.41 41.86
C ASP A 31 -9.93 -12.06 40.86
N ASP A 32 -10.51 -10.86 41.01
CA ASP A 32 -11.50 -10.28 40.07
C ASP A 32 -10.73 -9.63 38.90
N SER A 33 -9.72 -10.33 38.42
CA SER A 33 -9.01 -10.11 37.16
C SER A 33 -9.25 -11.33 36.27
N ALA A 34 -10.51 -11.72 36.18
CA ALA A 34 -11.03 -12.66 35.22
C ALA A 34 -12.27 -12.05 34.54
N ASP A 35 -12.14 -10.80 34.08
CA ASP A 35 -12.81 -10.45 32.83
C ASP A 35 -11.74 -10.62 31.77
N GLY A 36 -11.62 -11.84 31.26
CA GLY A 36 -10.98 -12.04 29.97
C GLY A 36 -11.83 -11.26 29.01
N ALA A 37 -11.45 -10.00 28.76
CA ALA A 37 -12.06 -9.15 27.76
C ALA A 37 -12.02 -9.96 26.48
N ARG A 38 -13.14 -10.63 26.18
CA ARG A 38 -13.24 -11.44 24.98
C ARG A 38 -13.13 -10.43 23.88
N ALA A 39 -12.05 -10.52 23.13
CA ALA A 39 -11.73 -9.45 22.22
C ALA A 39 -12.91 -9.29 21.24
N GLU A 40 -13.33 -8.05 21.11
CA GLU A 40 -14.60 -7.70 20.47
C GLU A 40 -14.45 -7.82 18.95
N THR A 41 -15.49 -8.31 18.30
CA THR A 41 -15.61 -8.17 16.85
C THR A 41 -16.37 -6.88 16.57
N ALA A 42 -15.75 -5.96 15.84
CA ALA A 42 -16.30 -4.64 15.55
C ALA A 42 -16.56 -4.47 14.05
N LEU A 43 -17.73 -3.91 13.72
CA LEU A 43 -18.21 -3.64 12.38
C LEU A 43 -18.50 -2.15 12.23
N GLN A 44 -17.93 -1.55 11.18
CA GLN A 44 -18.21 -0.18 10.77
C GLN A 44 -18.55 -0.15 9.27
N LEU A 45 -19.53 0.67 8.91
CA LEU A 45 -20.06 0.83 7.55
C LEU A 45 -19.98 2.29 7.10
N ASP A 46 -18.94 2.63 6.36
CA ASP A 46 -18.75 4.00 5.87
C ASP A 46 -19.44 4.20 4.51
N GLU A 47 -20.08 5.35 4.28
CA GLU A 47 -20.77 5.60 3.00
C GLU A 47 -19.81 5.45 1.80
N ALA A 48 -20.15 4.55 0.88
CA ALA A 48 -19.40 4.37 -0.36
C ALA A 48 -19.78 5.47 -1.36
N SER A 49 -19.21 6.66 -1.17
CA SER A 49 -19.38 7.77 -2.10
C SER A 49 -18.80 7.43 -3.48
N PRO A 50 -19.32 8.03 -4.59
CA PRO A 50 -18.77 7.77 -5.93
C PRO A 50 -17.27 8.08 -6.06
N VAL A 51 -16.77 9.08 -5.33
CA VAL A 51 -15.34 9.42 -5.28
C VAL A 51 -14.57 8.38 -4.47
N GLY A 52 -15.08 7.98 -3.31
CA GLY A 52 -14.45 6.95 -2.47
C GLY A 52 -14.25 5.64 -3.24
N VAL A 53 -15.30 5.17 -3.92
CA VAL A 53 -15.22 3.93 -4.73
C VAL A 53 -14.27 4.09 -5.93
N SER A 54 -14.22 5.27 -6.54
CA SER A 54 -13.22 5.55 -7.58
C SER A 54 -11.79 5.44 -7.03
N ASN A 55 -11.52 6.03 -5.87
CA ASN A 55 -10.16 6.04 -5.31
C ASN A 55 -9.73 4.65 -4.83
N GLU A 56 -10.66 3.87 -4.26
CA GLU A 56 -10.36 2.53 -3.75
C GLU A 56 -10.13 1.51 -4.87
N PHE A 57 -10.98 1.51 -5.89
CA PHE A 57 -11.00 0.42 -6.87
C PHE A 57 -10.41 0.78 -8.22
N SER A 58 -10.00 2.02 -8.47
CA SER A 58 -9.40 2.42 -9.74
C SER A 58 -8.05 3.11 -9.57
N THR A 59 -7.16 2.87 -10.53
CA THR A 59 -5.89 3.58 -10.64
C THR A 59 -6.02 4.68 -11.70
N PRO A 60 -5.75 5.96 -11.39
CA PRO A 60 -5.61 6.98 -12.42
C PRO A 60 -4.61 6.53 -13.48
N ILE A 61 -4.91 6.75 -14.76
CA ILE A 61 -4.02 6.27 -15.84
C ILE A 61 -2.60 6.85 -15.72
N ASP A 62 -2.45 8.04 -15.12
CA ASP A 62 -1.17 8.68 -14.85
C ASP A 62 -0.45 8.17 -13.59
N ALA A 63 -1.11 7.32 -12.80
CA ALA A 63 -0.52 6.60 -11.68
C ALA A 63 -0.11 5.16 -12.05
N VAL A 64 -0.46 4.68 -13.26
CA VAL A 64 0.08 3.43 -13.80
C VAL A 64 1.59 3.57 -13.98
N GLY A 65 2.31 2.48 -13.66
CA GLY A 65 3.74 2.36 -13.89
C GLY A 65 4.14 2.91 -15.26
N HIS A 66 5.21 3.68 -15.32
CA HIS A 66 5.68 4.39 -16.50
C HIS A 66 5.77 3.49 -17.73
N ALA A 67 6.41 2.33 -17.62
CA ALA A 67 6.54 1.40 -18.76
C ALA A 67 5.18 0.88 -19.24
N GLY A 68 4.28 0.54 -18.31
CA GLY A 68 2.96 -0.01 -18.63
C GLY A 68 1.92 1.02 -19.04
N ARG A 69 2.10 2.30 -18.71
CA ARG A 69 1.15 3.38 -19.00
C ARG A 69 0.84 3.51 -20.48
N THR A 70 1.86 3.42 -21.34
CA THR A 70 1.67 3.48 -22.79
C THR A 70 0.84 2.30 -23.30
N ALA A 71 1.09 1.09 -22.79
CA ALA A 71 0.30 -0.08 -23.15
C ALA A 71 -1.14 0.03 -22.65
N VAL A 72 -1.37 0.49 -21.41
CA VAL A 72 -2.72 0.72 -20.88
C VAL A 72 -3.47 1.77 -21.70
N ARG A 73 -2.84 2.90 -22.05
CA ARG A 73 -3.44 3.92 -22.94
C ARG A 73 -3.80 3.34 -24.30
N THR A 74 -2.88 2.58 -24.90
CA THR A 74 -3.11 1.92 -26.18
C THR A 74 -4.27 0.92 -26.11
N ALA A 75 -4.36 0.14 -25.02
CA ALA A 75 -5.45 -0.79 -24.79
C ALA A 75 -6.79 -0.06 -24.57
N VAL A 76 -6.79 1.08 -23.88
CA VAL A 76 -7.98 1.93 -23.71
C VAL A 76 -8.51 2.45 -25.04
N ASP A 77 -7.61 2.84 -25.96
CA ASP A 77 -7.99 3.38 -27.27
C ASP A 77 -8.33 2.29 -28.31
N GLY A 78 -7.68 1.12 -28.23
CA GLY A 78 -7.68 0.08 -29.28
C GLY A 78 -8.11 -1.32 -28.83
N GLY A 79 -8.42 -1.53 -27.56
CA GLY A 79 -8.88 -2.79 -26.96
C GLY A 79 -7.76 -3.69 -26.42
N GLU A 80 -6.57 -3.68 -27.03
CA GLU A 80 -5.43 -4.49 -26.55
C GLU A 80 -4.05 -3.86 -26.84
N ALA A 81 -3.06 -4.20 -26.02
CA ALA A 81 -1.66 -3.83 -26.19
C ALA A 81 -0.74 -4.83 -25.50
N THR A 82 0.58 -4.73 -25.73
CA THR A 82 1.59 -5.49 -24.99
C THR A 82 2.66 -4.58 -24.42
N VAL A 83 3.20 -4.98 -23.26
CA VAL A 83 4.37 -4.34 -22.64
C VAL A 83 5.32 -5.43 -22.16
N GLU A 84 6.62 -5.18 -22.25
CA GLU A 84 7.65 -6.07 -21.75
C GLU A 84 8.50 -5.34 -20.71
N GLY A 85 8.69 -5.94 -19.54
CA GLY A 85 9.49 -5.36 -18.47
C GLY A 85 9.37 -6.11 -17.17
N TYR A 86 10.28 -5.83 -16.23
CA TYR A 86 10.25 -6.40 -14.88
C TYR A 86 9.09 -5.85 -14.05
N TYR A 87 8.84 -4.53 -14.16
CA TYR A 87 7.75 -3.84 -13.47
C TYR A 87 6.42 -3.84 -14.26
N ALA A 88 6.38 -4.50 -15.42
CA ALA A 88 5.23 -4.43 -16.33
C ALA A 88 4.04 -5.29 -15.83
N PRO A 89 2.78 -4.83 -16.01
CA PRO A 89 2.37 -3.53 -16.55
C PRO A 89 2.21 -2.43 -15.47
N GLY A 90 2.54 -2.70 -14.21
CA GLY A 90 2.47 -1.70 -13.14
C GLY A 90 1.05 -1.18 -12.87
N VAL A 91 0.04 -2.07 -12.92
CA VAL A 91 -1.37 -1.75 -12.65
C VAL A 91 -1.74 -2.28 -11.27
N SER A 92 -2.03 -1.38 -10.33
CA SER A 92 -2.32 -1.71 -8.91
C SER A 92 -3.76 -2.14 -8.64
N ALA A 93 -4.70 -1.80 -9.53
CA ALA A 93 -6.11 -2.09 -9.37
C ALA A 93 -6.71 -2.64 -10.66
N PRO A 94 -7.78 -3.46 -10.60
CA PRO A 94 -8.41 -4.03 -11.79
C PRO A 94 -9.09 -3.00 -12.71
N TYR A 95 -9.19 -1.74 -12.27
CA TYR A 95 -9.77 -0.65 -13.06
C TYR A 95 -8.80 0.50 -13.22
N VAL A 96 -8.90 1.19 -14.35
CA VAL A 96 -8.23 2.47 -14.60
C VAL A 96 -9.23 3.57 -14.96
N VAL A 97 -8.91 4.79 -14.56
CA VAL A 97 -9.70 5.99 -14.88
C VAL A 97 -8.88 6.96 -15.73
N THR A 98 -9.49 7.47 -16.81
CA THR A 98 -8.89 8.45 -17.72
C THR A 98 -9.25 9.90 -17.35
N ASP A 99 -8.58 10.88 -17.96
CA ASP A 99 -8.80 12.31 -17.70
C ASP A 99 -10.23 12.79 -18.01
N SER A 100 -10.86 12.20 -19.02
CA SER A 100 -12.31 12.21 -19.16
C SER A 100 -12.82 11.05 -18.31
N PRO A 101 -13.73 11.23 -17.33
CA PRO A 101 -14.03 10.26 -16.27
C PRO A 101 -14.77 9.00 -16.78
N ALA A 102 -14.08 8.23 -17.61
CA ALA A 102 -14.44 6.92 -18.10
C ALA A 102 -13.57 5.89 -17.39
N TYR A 103 -14.19 4.77 -17.05
CA TYR A 103 -13.58 3.69 -16.30
C TYR A 103 -13.46 2.48 -17.20
N TYR A 104 -12.28 1.88 -17.18
CA TYR A 104 -11.97 0.70 -17.95
C TYR A 104 -11.55 -0.41 -17.00
N ARG A 105 -12.07 -1.62 -17.19
CA ARG A 105 -11.52 -2.82 -16.58
C ARG A 105 -10.26 -3.17 -17.35
N VAL A 106 -9.16 -3.36 -16.65
CA VAL A 106 -7.88 -3.77 -17.24
C VAL A 106 -7.65 -5.23 -16.90
N GLU A 107 -7.55 -6.05 -17.93
CA GLU A 107 -7.18 -7.44 -17.81
C GLU A 107 -5.75 -7.63 -18.32
N THR A 108 -4.94 -8.32 -17.53
CA THR A 108 -3.52 -8.54 -17.82
C THR A 108 -3.24 -10.03 -17.92
N GLU A 109 -2.58 -10.44 -18.99
CA GLU A 109 -2.22 -11.83 -19.24
C GLU A 109 -0.73 -11.92 -19.58
N THR A 110 0.04 -12.69 -18.80
CA THR A 110 1.44 -12.96 -19.12
C THR A 110 1.51 -13.90 -20.32
N VAL A 111 1.89 -13.35 -21.48
CA VAL A 111 2.01 -14.10 -22.74
C VAL A 111 3.34 -14.84 -22.82
N ARG A 112 4.39 -14.22 -22.27
CA ARG A 112 5.74 -14.77 -22.25
C ARG A 112 6.44 -14.36 -20.96
N SER A 113 7.27 -15.24 -20.43
CA SER A 113 8.22 -14.90 -19.37
C SER A 113 9.58 -15.46 -19.72
N VAL A 114 10.63 -14.69 -19.48
CA VAL A 114 12.02 -15.09 -19.71
C VAL A 114 12.81 -14.83 -18.43
N ALA A 115 13.47 -15.87 -17.93
CA ALA A 115 14.45 -15.73 -16.86
C ALA A 115 15.67 -14.94 -17.37
N ALA A 116 15.99 -13.85 -16.69
CA ALA A 116 17.07 -12.93 -17.03
C ALA A 116 17.85 -12.53 -15.78
N PRO A 117 19.12 -12.09 -15.93
CA PRO A 117 19.82 -11.43 -14.84
C PRO A 117 19.08 -10.14 -14.45
N GLY A 118 18.81 -10.02 -13.15
CA GLY A 118 18.33 -8.82 -12.48
C GLY A 118 19.43 -8.29 -11.57
N TYR A 119 19.69 -6.99 -11.66
CA TYR A 119 20.69 -6.27 -10.88
C TYR A 119 19.96 -5.33 -9.92
N ASP A 120 20.07 -5.61 -8.63
CA ASP A 120 19.45 -4.81 -7.58
C ASP A 120 20.39 -3.68 -7.17
N TYR A 121 19.84 -2.47 -7.06
CA TYR A 121 20.54 -1.26 -6.64
C TYR A 121 19.76 -0.53 -5.56
N THR A 122 20.47 -0.01 -4.57
CA THR A 122 19.99 1.03 -3.68
C THR A 122 20.21 2.40 -4.32
N VAL A 123 19.21 3.27 -4.29
CA VAL A 123 19.27 4.62 -4.84
C VAL A 123 19.09 5.65 -3.73
N GLU A 124 20.13 6.43 -3.47
CA GLU A 124 20.05 7.60 -2.59
C GLU A 124 19.76 8.86 -3.41
N VAL A 125 18.95 9.78 -2.87
CA VAL A 125 18.61 11.05 -3.51
C VAL A 125 19.25 12.20 -2.72
N ASP A 126 20.11 12.97 -3.36
CA ASP A 126 20.68 14.20 -2.79
C ASP A 126 20.41 15.39 -3.69
N SER A 127 20.07 16.52 -3.09
CA SER A 127 19.94 17.76 -3.85
C SER A 127 21.30 18.26 -4.33
N VAL A 128 21.41 18.59 -5.63
CA VAL A 128 22.67 19.07 -6.22
C VAL A 128 23.17 20.36 -5.60
N ASP A 129 22.25 21.18 -5.07
CA ASP A 129 22.58 22.43 -4.37
C ASP A 129 23.19 22.19 -2.98
N SER A 130 23.18 20.95 -2.48
CA SER A 130 23.82 20.58 -1.22
C SER A 130 25.35 20.45 -1.34
N PHE A 131 25.88 20.42 -2.56
CA PHE A 131 27.32 20.35 -2.79
C PHE A 131 27.95 21.74 -2.69
N LEU A 132 28.88 21.91 -1.74
CA LEU A 132 29.64 23.17 -1.53
C LEU A 132 30.66 23.45 -2.65
N LEU A 133 30.91 22.48 -3.53
CA LEU A 133 31.75 22.53 -4.72
C LEU A 133 30.90 22.07 -5.92
N ASP A 134 31.45 22.11 -7.13
CA ASP A 134 30.78 21.55 -8.31
C ASP A 134 30.29 20.11 -8.03
N PRO A 135 29.06 19.76 -8.47
CA PRO A 135 28.53 18.43 -8.26
C PRO A 135 29.45 17.38 -8.89
N PRO A 136 29.52 16.16 -8.32
CA PRO A 136 30.31 15.09 -8.89
C PRO A 136 29.85 14.76 -10.31
N SER A 137 30.76 14.24 -11.15
CA SER A 137 30.42 13.80 -12.50
C SER A 137 29.19 12.90 -12.50
N SER A 138 28.20 13.28 -13.29
CA SER A 138 26.91 12.61 -13.42
C SER A 138 26.53 12.47 -14.90
N VAL A 139 25.63 11.53 -15.18
CA VAL A 139 24.96 11.41 -16.48
C VAL A 139 23.58 12.05 -16.34
N SER A 140 23.10 12.77 -17.36
CA SER A 140 21.73 13.28 -17.33
C SER A 140 20.73 12.12 -17.38
N PHE A 141 19.66 12.18 -16.60
CA PHE A 141 18.58 11.22 -16.66
C PHE A 141 17.99 11.09 -18.08
N ALA A 142 17.96 12.20 -18.83
CA ALA A 142 17.47 12.22 -20.21
C ALA A 142 18.36 11.43 -21.18
N ASP A 143 19.65 11.25 -20.86
CA ASP A 143 20.63 10.57 -21.70
C ASP A 143 20.71 9.06 -21.41
N LEU A 144 20.08 8.59 -20.33
CA LEU A 144 19.98 7.16 -20.04
C LEU A 144 19.24 6.40 -21.16
N PRO A 145 19.57 5.13 -21.40
CA PRO A 145 18.75 4.26 -22.23
C PRO A 145 17.28 4.25 -21.77
N GLU A 146 16.33 4.18 -22.70
CA GLU A 146 14.89 4.25 -22.39
C GLU A 146 14.46 3.22 -21.34
N HIS A 147 14.91 1.98 -21.47
CA HIS A 147 14.58 0.91 -20.54
C HIS A 147 15.16 1.12 -19.13
N ASP A 148 16.28 1.84 -19.00
CA ASP A 148 16.84 2.19 -17.69
C ASP A 148 16.04 3.32 -17.06
N ARG A 149 15.62 4.32 -17.86
CA ARG A 149 14.72 5.39 -17.38
C ARG A 149 13.38 4.82 -16.91
N ASP A 150 12.83 3.86 -17.65
CA ASP A 150 11.57 3.22 -17.32
C ASP A 150 11.68 2.45 -15.99
N ALA A 151 12.74 1.67 -15.80
CA ALA A 151 12.98 0.95 -14.55
C ALA A 151 13.09 1.90 -13.34
N VAL A 152 13.83 3.01 -13.47
CA VAL A 152 13.94 4.01 -12.38
C VAL A 152 12.59 4.67 -12.08
N ARG A 153 11.82 5.04 -13.11
CA ARG A 153 10.50 5.65 -12.94
C ARG A 153 9.50 4.69 -12.32
N ASP A 154 9.51 3.43 -12.73
CA ASP A 154 8.64 2.39 -12.20
C ASP A 154 8.96 2.08 -10.73
N ALA A 155 10.25 1.95 -10.39
CA ALA A 155 10.70 1.72 -9.02
C ALA A 155 10.34 2.88 -8.08
N LEU A 156 10.47 4.12 -8.55
CA LEU A 156 10.10 5.30 -7.76
C LEU A 156 8.57 5.46 -7.66
N GLY A 157 7.82 4.99 -8.65
CA GLY A 157 6.37 5.11 -8.76
C GLY A 157 5.90 6.52 -9.10
N ASN A 158 6.17 7.50 -8.22
CA ASN A 158 5.87 8.90 -8.45
C ASN A 158 7.15 9.73 -8.60
N ALA A 159 7.38 10.23 -9.82
CA ALA A 159 8.55 11.05 -10.14
C ALA A 159 8.70 12.31 -9.27
N SER A 160 7.62 12.87 -8.72
CA SER A 160 7.74 14.04 -7.84
C SER A 160 8.42 13.74 -6.51
N LEU A 161 8.59 12.46 -6.15
CA LEU A 161 9.23 12.04 -4.91
C LEU A 161 10.73 12.31 -4.88
N ILE A 162 11.39 12.48 -6.04
CA ILE A 162 12.80 12.90 -6.07
C ILE A 162 13.01 14.24 -5.36
N HIS A 163 12.00 15.12 -5.40
CA HIS A 163 12.04 16.45 -4.77
C HIS A 163 11.61 16.43 -3.31
N ALA A 164 11.22 15.27 -2.77
CA ALA A 164 10.74 15.19 -1.41
C ALA A 164 11.92 15.39 -0.44
N PRO A 165 11.82 16.34 0.50
CA PRO A 165 12.89 16.55 1.47
C PRO A 165 13.06 15.29 2.31
N HIS A 166 14.30 14.81 2.42
CA HIS A 166 14.66 13.58 3.14
C HIS A 166 13.96 12.32 2.60
N TYR A 167 13.73 12.25 1.28
CA TYR A 167 13.23 11.02 0.68
C TYR A 167 14.16 9.84 1.05
N PRO A 168 13.64 8.76 1.64
CA PRO A 168 14.47 7.63 2.00
C PRO A 168 15.06 6.97 0.74
N PRO A 169 16.20 6.28 0.85
CA PRO A 169 16.70 5.48 -0.25
C PRO A 169 15.63 4.49 -0.75
N PHE A 170 15.58 4.28 -2.05
CA PHE A 170 14.67 3.33 -2.68
C PHE A 170 15.43 2.28 -3.48
N GLU A 171 14.79 1.14 -3.74
CA GLU A 171 15.40 0.03 -4.45
C GLU A 171 14.94 0.01 -5.91
N VAL A 172 15.85 -0.30 -6.83
CA VAL A 172 15.53 -0.54 -8.24
C VAL A 172 16.21 -1.83 -8.71
N THR A 173 15.46 -2.63 -9.47
CA THR A 173 15.96 -3.83 -10.14
C THR A 173 16.00 -3.57 -11.64
N PHE A 174 17.20 -3.62 -12.20
CA PHE A 174 17.41 -3.56 -13.64
C PHE A 174 17.47 -4.98 -14.21
N ALA A 175 16.54 -5.33 -15.09
CA ALA A 175 16.45 -6.68 -15.64
C ALA A 175 16.28 -6.68 -17.16
N TYR A 176 17.01 -7.57 -17.83
CA TYR A 176 17.16 -7.53 -19.28
C TYR A 176 16.84 -8.87 -19.95
N ALA A 177 15.69 -8.94 -20.61
CA ALA A 177 15.28 -10.11 -21.40
C ALA A 177 16.22 -10.43 -22.58
N SER A 178 17.07 -9.49 -23.00
CA SER A 178 18.06 -9.68 -24.07
C SER A 178 19.44 -9.14 -23.69
N ALA A 179 20.47 -9.85 -24.14
CA ALA A 179 21.87 -9.42 -23.97
C ALA A 179 22.12 -8.04 -24.60
N GLU A 180 21.51 -7.74 -25.74
CA GLU A 180 21.63 -6.44 -26.41
C GLU A 180 21.08 -5.28 -25.57
N ARG A 181 19.99 -5.47 -24.81
CA ARG A 181 19.53 -4.44 -23.87
C ARG A 181 20.50 -4.29 -22.72
N ARG A 182 20.95 -5.40 -22.14
CA ARG A 182 21.95 -5.40 -21.07
C ARG A 182 23.24 -4.67 -21.47
N GLU A 183 23.75 -4.91 -22.68
CA GLU A 183 24.99 -4.29 -23.18
C GLU A 183 24.86 -2.77 -23.39
N ARG A 184 23.64 -2.27 -23.59
CA ARG A 184 23.36 -0.84 -23.75
C ARG A 184 23.06 -0.13 -22.43
N SER A 185 22.85 -0.89 -21.36
CA SER A 185 22.54 -0.36 -20.04
C SER A 185 23.76 0.28 -19.38
N LEU A 186 23.51 1.30 -18.57
CA LEU A 186 24.52 1.84 -17.65
C LEU A 186 24.54 1.12 -16.29
N PHE A 187 23.51 0.35 -15.98
CA PHE A 187 23.29 -0.34 -14.71
C PHE A 187 23.57 -1.84 -14.83
N VAL A 188 24.85 -2.13 -15.06
CA VAL A 188 25.45 -3.46 -14.91
C VAL A 188 26.50 -3.41 -13.80
N PRO A 189 26.80 -4.54 -13.13
CA PRO A 189 27.70 -4.54 -11.96
C PRO A 189 29.07 -3.91 -12.23
N GLU A 190 29.57 -4.00 -13.48
CA GLU A 190 30.84 -3.43 -13.90
C GLU A 190 30.88 -1.89 -13.85
N ASN A 191 29.72 -1.24 -13.82
CA ASN A 191 29.55 0.21 -13.81
C ASN A 191 29.03 0.74 -12.47
N ASP A 192 29.22 0.03 -11.35
CA ASP A 192 28.73 0.46 -10.03
C ASP A 192 29.16 1.89 -9.63
N GLY A 193 28.35 2.53 -8.77
CA GLY A 193 28.57 3.90 -8.31
C GLY A 193 28.14 4.97 -9.32
N GLN A 194 27.27 4.62 -10.27
CA GLN A 194 26.68 5.58 -11.21
C GLN A 194 25.98 6.72 -10.46
N ARG A 195 26.09 7.91 -11.05
CA ARG A 195 25.44 9.12 -10.58
C ARG A 195 24.60 9.67 -11.71
N VAL A 196 23.31 9.89 -11.46
CA VAL A 196 22.39 10.42 -12.46
C VAL A 196 21.77 11.70 -11.94
N GLU A 197 21.86 12.76 -12.74
CA GLU A 197 21.18 14.01 -12.45
C GLU A 197 19.77 13.97 -13.06
N TRP A 198 18.76 14.16 -12.22
CA TRP A 198 17.36 14.22 -12.61
C TRP A 198 16.69 15.45 -11.99
N ASP A 199 16.35 16.43 -12.83
CA ASP A 199 15.55 17.60 -12.46
C ASP A 199 16.14 18.44 -11.31
N GLY A 200 17.47 18.51 -11.21
CA GLY A 200 18.17 19.20 -10.12
C GLY A 200 18.43 18.34 -8.88
N GLU A 201 18.06 17.07 -8.91
CA GLU A 201 18.39 16.09 -7.88
C GLU A 201 19.45 15.11 -8.39
N LEU A 202 20.32 14.64 -7.51
CA LEU A 202 21.36 13.66 -7.81
C LEU A 202 20.98 12.30 -7.24
N LEU A 203 20.78 11.34 -8.12
CA LEU A 203 20.57 9.93 -7.78
C LEU A 203 21.93 9.22 -7.71
N ARG A 204 22.24 8.62 -6.57
CA ARG A 204 23.42 7.77 -6.37
C ARG A 204 23.01 6.31 -6.31
N PHE A 205 23.51 5.52 -7.26
CA PHE A 205 23.21 4.10 -7.36
C PHE A 205 24.35 3.29 -6.72
N ALA A 206 23.98 2.38 -5.83
CA ALA A 206 24.89 1.41 -5.21
C ALA A 206 24.40 0.00 -5.51
N PHE A 207 25.23 -0.80 -6.16
CA PHE A 207 24.92 -2.18 -6.51
C PHE A 207 24.89 -3.07 -5.25
N GLU A 208 23.78 -3.81 -5.08
CA GLU A 208 23.58 -4.70 -3.94
C GLU A 208 23.78 -6.17 -4.31
N GLY A 209 23.34 -6.57 -5.50
CA GLY A 209 23.43 -7.96 -5.91
C GLY A 209 22.84 -8.30 -7.26
N GLU A 210 23.19 -9.50 -7.73
CA GLU A 210 22.64 -10.11 -8.94
C GLU A 210 21.77 -11.31 -8.54
N ARG A 211 20.59 -11.42 -9.16
CA ARG A 211 19.71 -12.58 -9.05
C ARG A 211 19.03 -12.89 -10.37
N SER A 212 18.55 -14.13 -10.51
CA SER A 212 17.67 -14.47 -11.63
C SER A 212 16.28 -13.92 -11.35
N VAL A 213 15.75 -13.13 -12.28
CA VAL A 213 14.38 -12.60 -12.25
C VAL A 213 13.64 -12.94 -13.52
N ASP A 214 12.32 -12.88 -13.47
CA ASP A 214 11.47 -13.07 -14.64
C ASP A 214 11.15 -11.71 -15.27
N VAL A 215 11.46 -11.57 -16.56
CA VAL A 215 11.02 -10.43 -17.37
C VAL A 215 9.84 -10.89 -18.22
N ALA A 216 8.67 -10.35 -17.91
CA ALA A 216 7.41 -10.73 -18.53
C ALA A 216 7.09 -9.86 -19.75
N THR A 217 6.49 -10.48 -20.76
CA THR A 217 5.70 -9.82 -21.79
C THR A 217 4.24 -10.00 -21.42
N VAL A 218 3.56 -8.89 -21.11
CA VAL A 218 2.18 -8.88 -20.62
C VAL A 218 1.28 -8.29 -21.69
N ALA A 219 0.24 -9.02 -22.08
CA ALA A 219 -0.87 -8.49 -22.84
C ALA A 219 -1.83 -7.76 -21.90
N VAL A 220 -2.26 -6.58 -22.32
CA VAL A 220 -3.15 -5.70 -21.59
C VAL A 220 -4.38 -5.49 -22.44
N ARG A 221 -5.56 -5.79 -21.91
CA ARG A 221 -6.86 -5.53 -22.54
C ARG A 221 -7.63 -4.54 -21.68
N ALA A 222 -8.35 -3.63 -22.31
CA ALA A 222 -9.11 -2.63 -21.59
C ALA A 222 -10.55 -2.54 -22.14
N ASP A 223 -11.51 -2.80 -21.27
CA ASP A 223 -12.94 -2.74 -21.60
C ASP A 223 -13.61 -1.62 -20.83
N ARG A 224 -14.28 -0.71 -21.53
CA ARG A 224 -15.01 0.38 -20.87
C ARG A 224 -16.19 -0.18 -20.10
N VAL A 225 -16.22 0.07 -18.78
CA VAL A 225 -17.28 -0.38 -17.88
C VAL A 225 -18.19 0.74 -17.40
N ALA A 226 -17.70 1.98 -17.36
CA ALA A 226 -18.50 3.12 -16.94
C ALA A 226 -18.06 4.43 -17.58
N SER A 227 -18.98 5.39 -17.62
CA SER A 227 -18.79 6.74 -18.17
C SER A 227 -18.80 7.84 -17.10
N SER A 228 -18.95 7.45 -15.84
CA SER A 228 -18.99 8.35 -14.69
C SER A 228 -18.73 7.59 -13.40
N GLN A 229 -18.31 8.30 -12.34
CA GLN A 229 -18.12 7.75 -11.00
C GLN A 229 -19.39 7.06 -10.45
N ARG A 230 -20.58 7.61 -10.74
CA ARG A 230 -21.85 7.05 -10.25
C ARG A 230 -22.15 5.70 -10.90
N GLU A 231 -21.90 5.60 -12.20
CA GLU A 231 -22.05 4.34 -12.93
C GLU A 231 -20.97 3.34 -12.50
N PHE A 232 -19.73 3.80 -12.32
CA PHE A 232 -18.63 2.96 -11.83
C PHE A 232 -18.93 2.37 -10.46
N ARG A 233 -19.42 3.19 -9.51
CA ARG A 233 -19.85 2.71 -8.19
C ARG A 233 -20.88 1.58 -8.29
N ARG A 234 -21.83 1.69 -9.20
CA ARG A 234 -22.84 0.65 -9.42
C ARG A 234 -22.20 -0.63 -9.95
N VAL A 235 -21.33 -0.53 -10.95
CA VAL A 235 -20.61 -1.68 -11.52
C VAL A 235 -19.78 -2.40 -10.45
N VAL A 236 -18.98 -1.65 -9.69
CA VAL A 236 -18.14 -2.22 -8.62
C VAL A 236 -19.00 -2.81 -7.51
N GLY A 237 -20.07 -2.13 -7.08
CA GLY A 237 -20.99 -2.65 -6.08
C GLY A 237 -21.66 -3.95 -6.51
N GLU A 238 -22.10 -4.06 -7.76
CA GLU A 238 -22.72 -5.27 -8.31
C GLU A 238 -21.74 -6.44 -8.43
N GLU A 239 -20.46 -6.19 -8.70
CA GLU A 239 -19.43 -7.23 -8.87
C GLU A 239 -18.77 -7.64 -7.54
N ARG A 240 -18.42 -6.66 -6.70
CA ARG A 240 -17.59 -6.84 -5.51
C ARG A 240 -18.38 -6.77 -4.21
N GLY A 241 -19.63 -6.33 -4.27
CA GLY A 241 -20.46 -6.15 -3.10
C GLY A 241 -21.53 -7.21 -2.89
N ARG A 242 -22.20 -7.15 -1.74
CA ARG A 242 -23.38 -7.95 -1.42
C ARG A 242 -24.54 -7.03 -1.04
N SER A 243 -25.77 -7.50 -1.22
CA SER A 243 -26.97 -6.78 -0.79
C SER A 243 -27.61 -7.50 0.39
N ILE A 244 -27.87 -6.78 1.47
CA ILE A 244 -28.67 -7.29 2.59
C ILE A 244 -30.12 -6.86 2.33
N GLY A 245 -30.93 -7.82 1.89
CA GLY A 245 -32.37 -7.63 1.68
C GLY A 245 -33.16 -7.97 2.94
N ASP A 246 -34.14 -7.14 3.28
CA ASP A 246 -35.12 -7.37 4.34
C ASP A 246 -34.55 -7.80 5.72
N PRO A 247 -33.61 -7.04 6.33
CA PRO A 247 -33.07 -7.39 7.64
C PRO A 247 -34.17 -7.39 8.72
N THR A 248 -34.02 -8.29 9.69
CA THR A 248 -34.86 -8.31 10.91
C THR A 248 -34.68 -7.02 11.71
N ALA A 249 -35.55 -6.77 12.70
CA ALA A 249 -35.42 -5.57 13.54
C ALA A 249 -34.06 -5.49 14.25
N ASP A 250 -33.57 -6.62 14.75
CA ASP A 250 -32.28 -6.70 15.44
C ASP A 250 -31.10 -6.52 14.47
N GLN A 251 -31.15 -7.14 13.29
CA GLN A 251 -30.13 -6.95 12.24
C GLN A 251 -30.11 -5.50 11.75
N ARG A 252 -31.28 -4.86 11.63
CA ARG A 252 -31.40 -3.45 11.24
C ARG A 252 -30.75 -2.55 12.27
N ALA A 253 -31.01 -2.78 13.56
CA ALA A 253 -30.37 -2.01 14.64
C ALA A 253 -28.84 -2.13 14.62
N ILE A 254 -28.31 -3.34 14.34
CA ILE A 254 -26.86 -3.57 14.18
C ILE A 254 -26.31 -2.77 12.99
N LEU A 255 -26.97 -2.85 11.83
CA LEU A 255 -26.52 -2.17 10.62
C LEU A 255 -26.63 -0.64 10.74
N ASP A 256 -27.69 -0.13 11.36
CA ASP A 256 -27.87 1.30 11.61
C ASP A 256 -26.77 1.82 12.55
N GLU A 257 -26.48 1.11 13.64
CA GLU A 257 -25.38 1.48 14.55
C GLU A 257 -24.01 1.43 13.85
N ALA A 258 -23.76 0.41 13.02
CA ALA A 258 -22.52 0.31 12.27
C ALA A 258 -22.36 1.41 11.20
N VAL A 259 -23.46 1.94 10.67
CA VAL A 259 -23.46 3.09 9.74
C VAL A 259 -23.22 4.40 10.50
N ASP A 260 -23.84 4.55 11.67
CA ASP A 260 -23.72 5.78 12.47
C ASP A 260 -22.36 5.90 13.17
N SER A 261 -21.81 4.77 13.65
CA SER A 261 -20.50 4.73 14.27
C SER A 261 -19.79 3.38 14.12
N GLU A 262 -19.96 2.47 15.07
CA GLU A 262 -19.35 1.15 15.11
C GLU A 262 -20.25 0.24 15.95
N TYR A 263 -20.55 -0.96 15.45
CA TYR A 263 -21.20 -2.00 16.23
C TYR A 263 -20.17 -3.05 16.65
N ALA A 264 -20.02 -3.27 17.96
CA ALA A 264 -19.10 -4.25 18.51
C ALA A 264 -19.82 -5.28 19.40
N GLU A 265 -19.44 -6.55 19.27
CA GLU A 265 -19.94 -7.63 20.13
C GLU A 265 -18.81 -8.58 20.56
N SER A 266 -18.76 -8.88 21.85
CA SER A 266 -17.91 -9.93 22.43
C SER A 266 -18.50 -11.32 22.15
N PRO A 267 -17.69 -12.33 21.78
CA PRO A 267 -18.16 -13.71 21.66
C PRO A 267 -18.79 -14.27 22.97
N PRO A 268 -19.77 -15.18 22.89
CA PRO A 268 -20.43 -15.66 21.68
C PRO A 268 -21.34 -14.58 21.10
N HIS A 269 -21.27 -14.38 19.78
CA HIS A 269 -22.10 -13.39 19.10
C HIS A 269 -23.58 -13.79 19.12
N SER A 270 -24.44 -12.79 19.16
CA SER A 270 -25.87 -12.91 18.92
C SER A 270 -26.12 -13.54 17.55
N GLU A 271 -27.23 -14.27 17.43
CA GLU A 271 -27.64 -14.86 16.14
C GLU A 271 -27.81 -13.78 15.05
N ALA A 272 -28.31 -12.60 15.44
CA ALA A 272 -28.48 -11.46 14.55
C ALA A 272 -27.12 -10.97 14.00
N PHE A 273 -26.13 -10.75 14.87
CA PHE A 273 -24.82 -10.28 14.43
C PHE A 273 -24.06 -11.34 13.63
N ALA A 274 -24.10 -12.61 14.06
CA ALA A 274 -23.52 -13.71 13.28
C ALA A 274 -24.12 -13.78 11.87
N THR A 275 -25.44 -13.61 11.73
CA THR A 275 -26.11 -13.57 10.42
C THR A 275 -25.66 -12.38 9.57
N VAL A 276 -25.45 -11.20 10.17
CA VAL A 276 -24.91 -10.03 9.47
C VAL A 276 -23.49 -10.32 8.97
N LEU A 277 -22.62 -10.85 9.84
CA LEU A 277 -21.25 -11.21 9.46
C LEU A 277 -21.20 -12.25 8.34
N ASP A 278 -22.09 -13.24 8.38
CA ASP A 278 -22.22 -14.25 7.32
C ASP A 278 -22.67 -13.62 6.00
N ALA A 279 -23.64 -12.70 6.04
CA ALA A 279 -24.10 -11.97 4.84
C ALA A 279 -23.04 -11.05 4.23
N LEU A 280 -22.11 -10.57 5.06
CA LEU A 280 -20.95 -9.77 4.67
C LEU A 280 -19.75 -10.61 4.25
N SER A 281 -19.83 -11.95 4.29
CA SER A 281 -18.71 -12.83 3.97
C SER A 281 -18.90 -13.51 2.61
N ALA A 282 -17.84 -13.60 1.82
CA ALA A 282 -17.76 -14.40 0.59
C ALA A 282 -16.41 -15.13 0.55
N ASP A 283 -16.45 -16.44 0.32
CA ASP A 283 -15.25 -17.29 0.26
C ASP A 283 -14.32 -17.20 1.49
N GLY A 284 -14.89 -16.87 2.65
CA GLY A 284 -14.16 -16.72 3.92
C GLY A 284 -13.60 -15.31 4.17
N GLU A 285 -13.77 -14.39 3.24
CA GLU A 285 -13.34 -12.99 3.36
C GLU A 285 -14.54 -12.04 3.46
N VAL A 286 -14.35 -10.91 4.13
CA VAL A 286 -15.37 -9.86 4.22
C VAL A 286 -15.44 -9.13 2.89
N VAL A 287 -16.65 -8.96 2.35
CA VAL A 287 -16.83 -8.22 1.10
C VAL A 287 -16.57 -6.73 1.32
N PRO A 288 -15.87 -6.06 0.40
CA PRO A 288 -15.46 -4.68 0.60
C PRO A 288 -16.64 -3.69 0.50
N LEU A 289 -17.77 -4.11 -0.09
CA LEU A 289 -18.97 -3.30 -0.25
C LEU A 289 -20.24 -4.03 0.17
N VAL A 290 -21.12 -3.34 0.90
CA VAL A 290 -22.46 -3.84 1.22
C VAL A 290 -23.52 -2.83 0.80
N ARG A 291 -24.62 -3.32 0.22
CA ARG A 291 -25.82 -2.54 -0.05
C ARG A 291 -26.82 -2.74 1.08
N TYR A 292 -27.14 -1.65 1.75
CA TYR A 292 -28.10 -1.59 2.85
C TYR A 292 -28.93 -0.30 2.72
N ASP A 293 -30.22 -0.38 3.00
CA ASP A 293 -31.19 0.73 2.87
C ASP A 293 -31.07 1.54 1.55
N GLY A 294 -30.83 0.83 0.44
CA GLY A 294 -30.72 1.44 -0.89
C GLY A 294 -29.37 2.11 -1.21
N SER A 295 -28.48 2.25 -0.23
CA SER A 295 -27.13 2.84 -0.36
C SER A 295 -26.03 1.78 -0.31
N TRP A 296 -24.84 2.12 -0.82
CA TRP A 296 -23.64 1.30 -0.74
C TRP A 296 -22.73 1.82 0.38
N TYR A 297 -22.13 0.91 1.13
CA TYR A 297 -21.20 1.19 2.22
C TYR A 297 -19.93 0.37 2.06
N PHE A 298 -18.79 0.93 2.46
CA PHE A 298 -17.55 0.18 2.67
C PHE A 298 -17.66 -0.62 3.95
N THR A 299 -17.24 -1.88 3.91
CA THR A 299 -17.27 -2.75 5.09
C THR A 299 -15.91 -2.72 5.78
N HIS A 300 -15.88 -2.32 7.04
CA HIS A 300 -14.72 -2.41 7.90
C HIS A 300 -15.00 -3.40 9.03
N LEU A 301 -14.25 -4.49 9.07
CA LEU A 301 -14.40 -5.51 10.10
C LEU A 301 -13.08 -5.71 10.83
N SER A 302 -13.10 -5.49 12.14
CA SER A 302 -11.99 -5.77 13.04
C SER A 302 -12.33 -7.03 13.84
N ARG A 303 -11.48 -8.06 13.72
CA ARG A 303 -11.55 -9.28 14.53
C ARG A 303 -10.25 -9.43 15.30
N PRO A 304 -10.28 -9.89 16.55
CA PRO A 304 -9.08 -10.33 17.23
C PRO A 304 -8.53 -11.60 16.57
N ASP A 305 -7.21 -11.65 16.42
CA ASP A 305 -6.46 -12.83 15.97
C ASP A 305 -6.60 -14.03 16.94
#